data_AF-A0A5N6UXA5-F1
#
_entry.id   AF-A0A5N6UXA5-F1
#
_cell.length_a   1.000
_cell.length_b   1.000
_cell.length_c   1.000
_cell.angle_alpha   90.00
_cell.angle_beta   90.00
_cell.angle_gamma   90.00
#
_symmetry.space_group_name_H-M   'P 1'
#
loop_
_entity.id
_entity.type
_entity.pdbx_description
1 polymer ?
#
loop_
_entity_poly.entity_id
_entity_poly.type
_entity_poly.pdbx_seq_one_letter_code
_entity_poly.pdbx_strand_id
1 'polypeptide(L)'
;MVTWTKEQDNIDIHFGVEVGMGYFLIVYDMRLAAYIRDGTEFDDVRYVVSADGTGAYFTAYTGTHRQGQRVSVDTMRKLWRAYGVYREGMRGLVMSNLENIHGIEDRI
;
A
#
# COMPACT_ATOMS: atom_id res chain seq x y z
N MET A 1 -0.50 8.21 12.73
CA MET A 1 -0.46 7.73 11.33
C MET A 1 0.77 8.35 10.69
N VAL A 2 1.66 7.52 10.14
CA VAL A 2 2.85 8.00 9.43
C VAL A 2 2.81 7.42 8.02
N THR A 3 2.80 8.30 7.02
CA THR A 3 2.61 7.93 5.62
C THR A 3 3.67 8.61 4.77
N TRP A 4 4.18 7.86 3.80
CA TRP A 4 5.09 8.34 2.77
C TRP A 4 4.56 7.96 1.39
N THR A 5 5.00 8.74 0.40
CA THR A 5 4.79 8.45 -1.01
C THR A 5 6.14 8.39 -1.70
N LYS A 6 6.30 7.42 -2.61
CA LYS A 6 7.41 7.37 -3.55
C LYS A 6 6.89 7.26 -4.96
N GLU A 7 7.23 8.24 -5.78
CA GLU A 7 6.90 8.30 -7.20
C GLU A 7 8.01 7.60 -8.02
N GLN A 8 7.61 6.76 -8.99
CA GLN A 8 8.48 6.05 -9.92
C GLN A 8 7.83 6.06 -11.31
N ASP A 9 8.12 7.09 -12.11
CA ASP A 9 7.49 7.35 -13.40
C ASP A 9 5.95 7.44 -13.29
N ASN A 10 5.23 6.41 -13.74
CA ASN A 10 3.77 6.33 -13.64
C ASN A 10 3.30 5.51 -12.44
N ILE A 11 4.20 5.08 -11.56
CA ILE A 11 3.88 4.25 -10.40
C ILE A 11 4.03 5.07 -9.13
N ASP A 12 2.95 5.21 -8.37
CA ASP A 12 2.97 5.86 -7.06
C ASP A 12 2.83 4.81 -5.96
N ILE A 13 3.79 4.79 -5.03
CA ILE A 13 3.82 3.83 -3.92
C ILE A 13 3.51 4.58 -2.63
N HIS A 14 2.34 4.33 -2.07
CA HIS A 14 1.91 4.88 -0.78
C HIS A 14 2.14 3.83 0.29
N PHE A 15 2.88 4.16 1.34
CA PHE A 15 3.22 3.19 2.38
C PHE A 15 3.38 3.87 3.72
N GLY A 16 3.20 3.11 4.79
CA GLY A 16 3.23 3.71 6.12
C GLY A 16 2.70 2.79 7.21
N VAL A 17 2.30 3.42 8.30
CA VAL A 17 1.68 2.77 9.46
C VAL A 17 0.47 3.59 9.93
N GLU A 18 -0.65 2.91 10.09
CA GLU A 18 -1.93 3.50 10.50
C GLU A 18 -2.65 2.60 11.52
N VAL A 19 -3.47 3.22 12.37
CA VAL A 19 -4.16 2.53 13.47
C VAL A 19 -5.28 1.65 12.89
N GLY A 20 -5.08 0.34 12.93
CA GLY A 20 -6.06 -0.63 12.41
C GLY A 20 -5.65 -1.21 11.06
N MET A 21 -5.01 -0.44 10.17
CA MET A 21 -4.33 -1.01 9.00
C MET A 21 -2.99 -1.67 9.34
N GLY A 22 -2.34 -1.27 10.44
CA GLY A 22 -0.96 -1.69 10.70
C GLY A 22 -0.01 -1.09 9.67
N TYR A 23 1.04 -1.81 9.29
CA TYR A 23 1.87 -1.41 8.16
C TYR A 23 1.10 -1.64 6.87
N PHE A 24 1.19 -0.69 5.94
CA PHE A 24 0.53 -0.79 4.64
C PHE A 24 1.47 -0.44 3.49
N LEU A 25 1.13 -0.94 2.31
CA LEU A 25 1.70 -0.57 1.02
C LEU A 25 0.57 -0.64 -0.02
N ILE A 26 0.34 0.47 -0.71
CA ILE A 26 -0.62 0.62 -1.80
C ILE A 26 0.18 1.10 -3.01
N VAL A 27 -0.01 0.42 -4.14
CA VAL A 27 0.69 0.74 -5.39
C VAL A 27 -0.33 1.15 -6.42
N TYR A 28 -0.18 2.38 -6.87
CA TYR A 28 -0.97 2.97 -7.94
C TYR A 28 -0.19 2.90 -9.24
N ASP A 29 -0.87 2.51 -10.32
CA ASP A 29 -0.44 2.80 -11.68
C ASP A 29 -1.27 3.98 -12.19
N MET A 30 -0.65 5.15 -12.26
CA MET A 30 -1.30 6.41 -12.61
C MET A 30 -1.80 6.42 -14.05
N ARG A 31 -1.34 5.50 -14.91
CA ARG A 31 -1.92 5.30 -16.24
C ARG A 31 -3.35 4.76 -16.17
N LEU A 32 -3.71 4.09 -15.08
CA LEU A 32 -5.03 3.50 -14.86
C LEU A 32 -5.96 4.41 -14.04
N ALA A 33 -5.46 5.52 -13.51
CA ALA A 33 -6.25 6.43 -12.69
C ALA A 33 -7.32 7.13 -13.53
N ALA A 34 -8.56 7.17 -13.03
CA ALA A 34 -9.76 7.68 -13.71
C ALA A 34 -9.77 9.19 -14.07
N TYR A 35 -8.62 9.86 -14.06
CA TYR A 35 -8.50 11.28 -14.39
C TYR A 35 -8.69 11.58 -15.90
N ILE A 36 -8.68 10.56 -16.77
CA ILE A 36 -8.76 10.73 -18.22
C ILE A 36 -9.81 9.78 -18.81
N ARG A 37 -10.75 10.32 -19.60
CA ARG A 37 -11.75 9.53 -20.34
C ARG A 37 -11.15 9.12 -21.69
N ASP A 38 -10.50 7.96 -21.74
CA ASP A 38 -9.88 7.41 -22.97
C ASP A 38 -10.80 6.43 -23.73
N GLY A 39 -12.11 6.72 -23.74
CA GLY A 39 -13.11 5.87 -24.38
C GLY A 39 -13.55 4.67 -23.50
N THR A 40 -14.63 4.01 -23.91
CA THR A 40 -15.29 2.98 -23.08
C THR A 40 -14.49 1.67 -22.97
N GLU A 41 -13.75 1.27 -24.01
CA GLU A 41 -12.96 0.03 -23.99
C GLU A 41 -11.77 0.12 -23.01
N PHE A 42 -11.11 1.28 -22.97
CA PHE A 42 -10.05 1.52 -22.00
C PHE A 42 -10.58 1.53 -20.57
N ASP A 43 -11.74 2.16 -20.36
CA ASP A 43 -12.44 2.15 -19.08
C ASP A 43 -12.77 0.70 -18.65
N ASP A 44 -13.27 -0.16 -19.54
CA ASP A 44 -13.57 -1.56 -19.21
C ASP A 44 -12.29 -2.33 -18.81
N VAL A 45 -11.20 -2.19 -19.58
CA VAL A 45 -9.92 -2.85 -19.28
C VAL A 45 -9.33 -2.36 -17.96
N ARG A 46 -9.39 -1.06 -17.65
CA ARG A 46 -8.82 -0.52 -16.40
C ARG A 46 -9.55 -1.07 -15.18
N TYR A 47 -10.87 -1.22 -15.23
CA TYR A 47 -11.67 -1.73 -14.09
C TYR A 47 -11.44 -3.23 -13.85
N VAL A 48 -10.98 -3.98 -14.85
CA VAL A 48 -10.53 -5.37 -14.67
C VAL A 48 -9.23 -5.44 -13.87
N VAL A 49 -8.34 -4.44 -14.01
CA VAL A 49 -7.03 -4.39 -13.32
C VAL A 49 -7.11 -3.70 -11.96
N SER A 50 -7.80 -2.55 -11.86
CA SER A 50 -8.03 -1.77 -10.65
C SER A 50 -9.53 -1.65 -10.42
N ALA A 51 -10.08 -2.46 -9.52
CA ALA A 51 -11.53 -2.63 -9.35
C ALA A 51 -12.29 -1.33 -9.04
N ASP A 52 -11.61 -0.33 -8.48
CA ASP A 52 -12.15 0.98 -8.14
C ASP A 52 -11.84 2.08 -9.18
N GLY A 53 -11.06 1.76 -10.23
CA GLY A 53 -10.59 2.72 -11.24
C GLY A 53 -9.65 3.80 -10.68
N THR A 54 -9.16 3.66 -9.45
CA THR A 54 -8.25 4.64 -8.85
C THR A 54 -6.81 4.44 -9.31
N GLY A 55 -6.53 3.30 -9.96
CA GLY A 55 -5.19 2.87 -10.35
C GLY A 55 -4.49 2.01 -9.28
N ALA A 56 -5.09 1.84 -8.10
CA ALA A 56 -4.60 0.94 -7.06
C ALA A 56 -4.76 -0.53 -7.47
N TYR A 57 -3.74 -1.08 -8.14
CA TYR A 57 -3.76 -2.49 -8.56
C TYR A 57 -3.24 -3.44 -7.47
N PHE A 58 -2.57 -2.92 -6.44
CA PHE A 58 -2.06 -3.74 -5.34
C PHE A 58 -2.12 -2.99 -4.00
N THR A 59 -2.82 -3.59 -3.03
CA THR A 59 -2.94 -3.09 -1.65
C THR A 59 -2.61 -4.21 -0.68
N ALA A 60 -1.64 -3.99 0.21
CA ALA A 60 -1.25 -4.92 1.25
C ALA A 60 -1.18 -4.23 2.62
N TYR A 61 -1.58 -4.94 3.67
CA TYR A 61 -1.57 -4.42 5.05
C TYR A 61 -1.35 -5.52 6.08
N THR A 62 -0.86 -5.18 7.27
CA THR A 62 -0.63 -6.18 8.34
C THR A 62 -1.76 -6.27 9.36
N GLY A 63 -2.57 -5.21 9.48
CA GLY A 63 -3.68 -5.08 10.42
C GLY A 63 -4.98 -5.71 9.94
N THR A 64 -6.10 -5.22 10.48
CA THR A 64 -7.45 -5.78 10.28
C THR A 64 -8.26 -5.05 9.21
N HIS A 65 -7.59 -4.27 8.35
CA HIS A 65 -8.25 -3.62 7.23
C HIS A 65 -8.93 -4.67 6.32
N ARG A 66 -9.99 -4.28 5.62
CA ARG A 66 -10.81 -5.22 4.82
C ARG A 66 -10.66 -5.04 3.30
N GLN A 67 -9.95 -4.00 2.85
CA GLN A 67 -9.75 -3.71 1.42
C GLN A 67 -8.30 -3.95 1.03
N GLY A 68 -8.05 -5.04 0.28
CA GLY A 68 -6.73 -5.50 -0.16
C GLY A 68 -6.32 -6.82 0.50
N GLN A 69 -5.01 -7.08 0.57
CA GLN A 69 -4.46 -8.34 1.08
C GLN A 69 -3.83 -8.16 2.47
N ARG A 70 -4.34 -8.90 3.46
CA ARG A 70 -3.66 -9.02 4.75
C ARG A 70 -2.40 -9.88 4.61
N VAL A 71 -1.26 -9.38 5.12
CA VAL A 71 0.05 -10.04 5.06
C VAL A 71 0.78 -9.98 6.39
N SER A 72 1.79 -10.83 6.59
CA SER A 72 2.69 -10.73 7.75
C SER A 72 3.70 -9.58 7.60
N VAL A 73 4.33 -9.18 8.71
CA VAL A 73 5.41 -8.17 8.70
C VAL A 73 6.59 -8.62 7.83
N ASP A 74 6.93 -9.91 7.83
CA ASP A 74 8.01 -10.43 6.99
C ASP A 74 7.69 -10.37 5.50
N THR A 75 6.43 -10.64 5.13
CA THR A 75 5.97 -10.42 3.75
C THR A 75 6.00 -8.94 3.39
N MET A 76 5.58 -8.04 4.30
CA MET A 76 5.64 -6.59 4.09
C MET A 76 7.09 -6.12 3.84
N ARG A 77 8.07 -6.64 4.59
CA ARG A 77 9.50 -6.34 4.37
C ARG A 77 9.97 -6.77 2.97
N LYS A 78 9.50 -7.90 2.46
CA LYS A 78 9.79 -8.34 1.08
C LYS A 78 9.16 -7.41 0.05
N LEU A 79 7.91 -6.99 0.27
CA LEU A 79 7.22 -6.03 -0.59
C LEU A 79 7.95 -4.68 -0.63
N TRP A 80 8.35 -4.14 0.52
CA TRP A 80 9.12 -2.89 0.54
C TRP A 80 10.45 -2.98 -0.22
N ARG A 81 11.11 -4.15 -0.23
CA ARG A 81 12.31 -4.36 -1.06
C ARG A 81 11.96 -4.40 -2.54
N ALA A 82 10.90 -5.13 -2.91
CA ALA A 82 10.46 -5.25 -4.30
C ALA A 82 10.09 -3.89 -4.91
N TYR A 83 9.46 -3.00 -4.13
CA TYR A 83 9.06 -1.66 -4.56
C TYR A 83 10.09 -0.56 -4.23
N GLY A 84 11.25 -0.92 -3.69
CA GLY A 84 12.34 0.03 -3.42
C GLY A 84 12.04 1.07 -2.35
N VAL A 85 11.19 0.77 -1.36
CA VAL A 85 10.82 1.61 -0.21
C VAL A 85 11.29 1.03 1.13
N TYR A 86 12.24 0.09 1.09
CA TYR A 86 12.68 -0.66 2.28
C TYR A 86 13.23 0.21 3.39
N ARG A 87 14.03 1.24 3.06
CA ARG A 87 14.66 2.09 4.09
C ARG A 87 13.62 2.93 4.81
N GLU A 88 12.69 3.51 4.07
CA GLU A 88 11.60 4.34 4.56
C GLU A 88 10.59 3.50 5.36
N GLY A 89 10.21 2.32 4.84
CA GLY A 89 9.34 1.38 5.55
C GLY A 89 9.93 0.91 6.88
N MET A 90 11.23 0.62 6.90
CA MET A 90 11.94 0.27 8.15
C MET A 90 12.05 1.45 9.12
N ARG A 91 12.22 2.70 8.64
CA ARG A 91 12.14 3.89 9.52
C ARG A 91 10.78 4.00 10.18
N GLY A 92 9.71 3.75 9.43
CA GLY A 92 8.36 3.70 9.99
C GLY A 92 8.21 2.66 11.08
N LEU A 93 8.78 1.46 10.89
CA LEU A 93 8.77 0.39 11.88
C LEU A 93 9.51 0.75 13.18
N VAL A 94 10.63 1.49 13.07
CA VAL A 94 11.36 1.96 14.26
C VAL A 94 10.57 3.05 14.99
N MET A 95 9.96 3.99 14.26
CA MET A 95 9.16 5.06 14.85
C MET A 95 7.89 4.54 15.53
N SER A 96 7.18 3.57 14.92
CA SER A 96 5.99 2.95 15.53
C SER A 96 6.31 2.00 16.68
N ASN A 97 7.57 1.63 16.89
CA ASN A 97 8.00 0.94 18.11
C ASN A 97 8.34 1.94 19.24
N LEU A 98 8.65 3.20 18.91
CA LEU A 98 8.85 4.28 19.89
C LEU A 98 7.50 4.87 20.34
N GLU A 99 6.53 4.92 19.43
CA GLU A 99 5.13 5.22 19.71
C GLU A 99 4.39 3.90 19.92
N ASN A 100 4.26 3.39 21.16
CA ASN A 100 3.41 2.23 21.46
C ASN A 100 1.96 2.45 20.97
N ILE A 101 1.69 2.19 19.70
CA ILE A 101 0.35 2.18 19.11
C ILE A 101 -0.21 0.79 19.37
N HIS A 102 -0.81 0.68 20.55
CA HIS A 102 -1.79 -0.32 20.98
C HIS A 102 -1.99 -1.55 20.06
N GLY A 103 -1.44 -2.69 20.49
CA GLY A 103 -2.15 -3.96 20.41
C GLY A 103 -1.90 -4.85 19.19
N ILE A 104 -0.71 -4.85 18.58
CA ILE A 104 -0.28 -6.01 17.79
C ILE A 104 0.30 -7.03 18.76
N GLU A 105 -0.58 -7.79 19.43
CA GLU A 105 -0.19 -9.02 20.09
C GLU A 105 0.24 -10.04 19.03
N ASP A 106 1.55 -10.27 18.93
CA ASP A 106 2.08 -11.50 18.35
C ASP A 106 1.57 -12.67 19.20
N ARG A 107 0.57 -13.39 18.69
CA ARG A 107 0.26 -14.72 19.21
C ARG A 107 1.10 -15.74 18.46
N ILE A 108 2.06 -16.29 19.22
CA ILE A 108 2.83 -17.52 18.98
C ILE A 108 1.88 -18.69 18.67
#